data_AF-G9K3D6-F1
#
_entry.id   AF-G9K3D6-F1
#
_cell.length_a   1.000
_cell.length_b   1.000
_cell.length_c   1.000
_cell.angle_alpha   90.00
_cell.angle_beta   90.00
_cell.angle_gamma   90.00
#
_symmetry.space_group_name_H-M   'P 1'
#
loop_
_entity.id
_entity.type
_entity.pdbx_description
1 polymer ?
#
loop_
_entity_poly.entity_id
_entity_poly.type
_entity_poly.pdbx_seq_one_letter_code
_entity_poly.pdbx_strand_id
1 'polypeptide(L)'
;NCLSTDFSSQKGVKGLPLNIQIDTYSYNNRSNKPVHRAYCQIKVFCDKGAERKIRDEERKQSKRKGKCTEPGSQLNAFSDVKVPLLPSHKRMDITVFKPFVDLDTQPVLFIPDVHFASL
;
A
#
# COMPACT_ATOMS: atom_id res chain seq x y z
N ASN A 1 -14.86 2.98 -2.34
CA ASN A 1 -14.28 2.64 -3.66
C ASN A 1 -13.66 3.88 -4.26
N CYS A 2 -12.35 4.06 -4.12
CA CYS A 2 -11.62 5.22 -4.61
C CYS A 2 -10.34 4.75 -5.31
N LEU A 3 -9.94 5.46 -6.37
CA LEU A 3 -8.63 5.31 -6.98
C LEU A 3 -7.61 6.08 -6.15
N SER A 4 -6.35 5.65 -6.18
CA SER A 4 -5.28 6.42 -5.54
C SER A 4 -5.14 7.84 -6.13
N THR A 5 -5.64 8.08 -7.34
CA THR A 5 -5.60 9.39 -8.01
C THR A 5 -6.82 10.29 -7.76
N ASP A 6 -7.88 9.81 -7.11
CA ASP A 6 -9.14 10.58 -6.96
C ASP A 6 -8.98 11.81 -6.04
N PHE A 7 -7.92 11.83 -5.23
CA PHE A 7 -7.67 12.86 -4.24
C PHE A 7 -6.84 14.04 -4.75
N SER A 8 -6.59 14.10 -6.06
CA SER A 8 -5.97 15.26 -6.72
C SER A 8 -6.53 15.43 -8.13
N SER A 9 -6.93 16.65 -8.48
CA SER A 9 -7.40 16.99 -9.83
C SER A 9 -6.27 17.16 -10.85
N GLN A 10 -5.00 17.15 -10.40
CA GLN A 10 -3.86 17.35 -11.27
C GLN A 10 -3.56 16.08 -12.08
N LYS A 11 -3.64 16.17 -13.40
CA LYS A 11 -3.29 15.06 -14.29
C LYS A 11 -1.81 14.70 -14.17
N GLY A 12 -1.50 13.41 -14.18
CA GLY A 12 -0.13 12.90 -14.17
C GLY A 12 0.55 12.85 -12.80
N VAL A 13 -0.16 13.16 -11.70
CA VAL A 13 0.41 13.02 -10.35
C VAL A 13 0.46 11.57 -9.89
N LYS A 14 1.47 11.28 -9.05
CA LYS A 14 1.56 10.00 -8.35
C LYS A 14 0.45 9.99 -7.30
N GLY A 15 -0.59 9.18 -7.53
CA GLY A 15 -1.73 9.06 -6.62
C GLY A 15 -1.32 8.84 -5.16
N LEU A 16 -2.19 9.27 -4.24
CA LEU A 16 -1.95 9.22 -2.80
C LEU A 16 -1.72 7.78 -2.30
N PRO A 17 -0.80 7.60 -1.34
CA PRO A 17 -0.65 6.33 -0.64
C PRO A 17 -1.89 6.06 0.19
N LEU A 18 -2.45 4.85 0.06
CA LEU A 18 -3.63 4.41 0.80
C LEU A 18 -3.27 3.17 1.63
N ASN A 19 -3.91 3.00 2.78
CA ASN A 19 -3.77 1.82 3.62
C ASN A 19 -5.13 1.16 3.81
N ILE A 20 -5.14 -0.18 3.86
CA ILE A 20 -6.19 -0.94 4.55
C ILE A 20 -5.68 -1.17 5.96
N GLN A 21 -6.44 -0.73 6.96
CA GLN A 21 -6.15 -0.97 8.37
C GLN A 21 -7.23 -1.87 8.97
N ILE A 22 -6.82 -2.80 9.83
CA ILE A 22 -7.70 -3.68 10.59
C ILE A 22 -7.43 -3.46 12.07
N ASP A 23 -8.46 -3.01 12.78
CA ASP A 23 -8.48 -2.88 14.24
C ASP A 23 -9.32 -4.02 14.81
N THR A 24 -8.73 -4.81 15.71
CA THR A 24 -9.42 -5.92 16.40
C THR A 24 -9.69 -5.51 17.84
N TYR A 25 -10.94 -5.62 18.27
CA TYR A 25 -11.39 -5.27 19.62
C TYR A 25 -11.77 -6.53 20.41
N SER A 26 -11.60 -6.47 21.72
CA SER A 26 -12.08 -7.53 22.61
C SER A 26 -13.61 -7.41 22.77
N TYR A 27 -14.31 -8.54 22.67
CA TYR A 27 -15.76 -8.57 22.90
C TYR A 27 -16.13 -8.30 24.37
N ASN A 28 -15.34 -8.84 25.30
CA ASN A 28 -15.66 -8.81 26.73
C ASN A 28 -15.28 -7.47 27.39
N ASN A 29 -14.33 -6.74 26.81
CA ASN A 29 -13.88 -5.46 27.34
C ASN A 29 -14.47 -4.35 26.47
N ARG A 30 -15.42 -3.57 27.00
CA ARG A 30 -16.05 -2.42 26.30
C ARG A 30 -15.10 -1.22 26.17
N SER A 31 -13.84 -1.48 25.90
CA SER A 31 -12.81 -0.47 25.66
C SER A 31 -12.93 0.05 24.24
N ASN A 32 -12.77 1.37 24.08
CA ASN A 32 -12.65 2.02 22.78
C ASN A 32 -11.24 1.87 22.18
N LYS A 33 -10.35 1.10 22.81
CA LYS A 33 -9.01 0.80 22.31
C LYS A 33 -8.95 -0.61 21.71
N PRO A 34 -8.40 -0.78 20.49
CA PRO A 34 -8.18 -2.10 19.91
C PRO A 34 -7.16 -2.89 20.73
N VAL A 35 -7.30 -4.22 20.74
CA VAL A 35 -6.30 -5.14 21.32
C VAL A 35 -5.19 -5.49 20.32
N HIS A 36 -5.45 -5.30 19.04
CA HIS A 36 -4.48 -5.50 17.97
C HIS A 36 -4.82 -4.61 16.78
N ARG A 37 -3.80 -4.10 16.11
CA ARG A 37 -3.92 -3.29 14.89
C ARG A 37 -2.89 -3.74 13.88
N ALA A 38 -3.30 -3.82 12.62
CA ALA A 38 -2.39 -4.08 11.50
C ALA A 38 -2.83 -3.34 10.24
N TYR A 39 -1.88 -3.09 9.33
CA TYR A 39 -2.15 -2.39 8.08
C TYR A 39 -1.46 -3.03 6.87
N CYS A 40 -1.97 -2.72 5.69
CA CYS A 40 -1.39 -3.05 4.41
C CYS A 40 -1.46 -1.82 3.49
N GLN A 41 -0.33 -1.46 2.87
CA GLN A 41 -0.28 -0.40 1.86
C GLN A 41 -0.91 -0.90 0.56
N ILE A 42 -1.82 -0.12 -0.01
CA ILE A 42 -2.49 -0.43 -1.26
C ILE A 42 -2.33 0.69 -2.27
N LYS A 43 -2.48 0.31 -3.54
CA LYS A 43 -2.68 1.25 -4.64
C LYS A 43 -3.86 0.74 -5.46
N VAL A 44 -4.86 1.60 -5.62
CA VAL A 44 -6.09 1.25 -6.35
C VAL A 44 -6.00 1.82 -7.75
N PHE A 45 -6.26 0.96 -8.73
CA PHE A 45 -6.22 1.30 -10.15
C PHE A 45 -7.62 1.10 -10.75
N CYS A 46 -7.93 1.85 -11.81
CA CYS A 46 -9.09 1.57 -12.64
C CYS A 46 -8.82 0.37 -13.56
N ASP A 47 -9.90 -0.32 -13.94
CA ASP A 47 -9.89 -1.47 -14.84
C ASP A 47 -8.82 -2.51 -14.43
N LYS A 48 -8.12 -3.09 -15.41
CA LYS A 48 -6.97 -3.98 -15.22
C LYS A 48 -5.64 -3.24 -14.99
N GLY A 49 -5.71 -2.09 -14.31
CA GLY A 49 -4.54 -1.21 -14.15
C GLY A 49 -3.44 -1.82 -13.27
N ALA A 50 -3.81 -2.62 -12.27
CA ALA A 50 -2.86 -3.31 -11.40
C ALA A 50 -2.04 -4.35 -12.20
N GLU A 51 -2.70 -5.17 -13.02
CA GLU A 51 -2.07 -6.20 -13.84
C GLU A 51 -1.21 -5.58 -14.95
N ARG A 52 -1.63 -4.44 -15.52
CA ARG A 52 -0.76 -3.67 -16.42
C ARG A 52 0.50 -3.21 -15.69
N LYS A 53 0.36 -2.64 -14.49
CA LYS A 53 1.50 -2.15 -13.70
C LYS A 53 2.50 -3.26 -13.35
N ILE A 54 2.02 -4.42 -12.90
CA ILE A 54 2.87 -5.58 -12.58
C ILE A 54 3.66 -6.01 -13.83
N ARG A 55 2.98 -6.21 -14.96
CA ARG A 55 3.63 -6.61 -16.22
C ARG A 55 4.67 -5.59 -16.71
N ASP A 56 4.41 -4.30 -16.56
CA ASP A 56 5.35 -3.26 -16.99
C ASP A 56 6.60 -3.18 -16.10
N GLU A 57 6.45 -3.36 -14.78
CA GLU A 57 7.59 -3.46 -13.87
C GLU A 57 8.42 -4.73 -14.13
N GLU A 58 7.78 -5.88 -14.39
CA GLU A 58 8.47 -7.13 -14.78
C GLU A 58 9.29 -6.96 -16.08
N ARG A 59 8.70 -6.33 -17.11
CA ARG A 59 9.40 -6.01 -18.37
C ARG A 59 10.56 -5.05 -18.18
N LYS A 60 10.45 -4.08 -17.25
CA LYS A 60 11.52 -3.13 -16.95
C LYS A 60 12.68 -3.79 -16.20
N GLN A 61 12.38 -4.71 -15.29
CA GLN A 61 13.39 -5.49 -14.56
C GLN A 61 14.15 -6.44 -15.48
N SER A 62 13.46 -7.14 -16.40
CA SER A 62 14.13 -8.07 -17.33
C SER A 62 15.15 -7.38 -18.24
N LYS A 63 14.85 -6.16 -18.73
CA LYS A 63 15.79 -5.36 -19.53
C LYS A 63 17.05 -4.94 -18.77
N ARG A 64 16.96 -4.75 -17.45
CA ARG A 64 18.12 -4.38 -16.60
C ARG A 64 19.03 -5.57 -16.31
N LYS A 65 18.47 -6.78 -16.26
CA LYS A 65 19.24 -8.02 -16.04
C LYS A 65 20.06 -8.45 -17.26
N GLY A 66 19.80 -7.88 -18.45
CA GLY A 66 20.50 -8.17 -19.70
C GLY A 66 21.84 -7.44 -19.93
N LYS A 67 22.34 -6.65 -18.97
CA LYS A 67 23.63 -5.93 -19.08
C LYS A 67 24.38 -5.88 -17.73
N CYS A 68 24.82 -7.03 -17.23
CA CYS A 68 25.94 -7.16 -16.29
C CYS A 68 26.15 -8.65 -15.94
N THR A 69 27.03 -9.30 -16.68
CA THR A 69 28.04 -10.17 -16.06
C THR A 69 29.00 -9.24 -15.34
N GLU A 70 28.90 -9.13 -14.01
CA GLU A 70 30.02 -8.90 -13.07
C GLU A 70 29.44 -8.91 -11.63
N PRO A 71 29.98 -9.74 -10.71
CA PRO A 71 29.51 -9.83 -9.33
C PRO A 71 30.26 -8.80 -8.49
N GLY A 72 29.71 -7.60 -8.35
CA GLY A 72 30.24 -6.66 -7.35
C GLY A 72 29.96 -5.21 -7.68
N SER A 73 29.04 -4.63 -6.90
CA SER A 73 28.97 -3.21 -6.48
C SER A 73 27.51 -2.76 -6.43
N GLN A 74 26.81 -3.18 -5.37
CA GLN A 74 25.67 -2.41 -4.88
C GLN A 74 26.23 -1.22 -4.12
N LEU A 75 26.00 0.00 -4.59
CA LEU A 75 25.90 1.18 -3.74
C LEU A 75 25.04 2.26 -4.43
N ASN A 76 24.06 2.73 -3.65
CA ASN A 76 23.32 4.00 -3.74
C ASN A 76 22.18 4.15 -4.76
N ALA A 77 20.94 4.01 -4.27
CA ALA A 77 20.08 5.18 -3.96
C ALA A 77 18.78 4.76 -3.26
N PHE A 78 18.46 5.48 -2.17
CA PHE A 78 17.28 5.43 -1.31
C PHE A 78 17.25 4.34 -0.23
N SER A 79 17.61 4.78 0.98
CA SER A 79 17.36 4.12 2.25
C SER A 79 15.87 4.18 2.60
N ASP A 80 15.17 3.07 2.39
CA ASP A 80 14.08 2.68 3.29
C ASP A 80 13.94 1.16 3.24
N VAL A 81 14.37 0.52 4.33
CA VAL A 81 14.20 -0.89 4.70
C VAL A 81 14.54 -1.92 3.61
N LYS A 82 15.80 -2.40 3.62
CA LYS A 82 16.22 -3.63 2.94
C LYS A 82 15.42 -4.82 3.47
N VAL A 83 14.29 -5.13 2.85
CA VAL A 83 13.76 -6.49 2.85
C VAL A 83 14.61 -7.29 1.86
N PRO A 84 15.14 -8.48 2.23
CA PRO A 84 15.88 -9.32 1.31
C PRO A 84 15.06 -9.56 0.04
N LEU A 85 15.60 -9.19 -1.12
CA LEU A 85 15.04 -9.50 -2.43
C LEU A 85 14.99 -11.02 -2.58
N LEU A 86 13.82 -11.59 -2.33
CA LEU A 86 13.58 -13.02 -2.47
C LEU A 86 13.79 -13.47 -3.93
N PRO A 87 14.38 -14.66 -4.13
CA PRO A 87 14.66 -15.21 -5.45
C PRO A 87 13.34 -15.67 -6.10
N SER A 88 13.08 -15.17 -7.32
CA SER A 88 11.95 -15.54 -8.17
C SER A 88 10.58 -15.18 -7.59
N HIS A 89 9.88 -14.23 -8.23
CA HIS A 89 8.44 -14.02 -8.04
C HIS A 89 7.68 -15.28 -8.50
N LYS A 90 7.68 -16.35 -7.68
CA LYS A 90 6.47 -17.17 -7.58
C LYS A 90 5.39 -16.20 -7.14
N ARG A 91 4.34 -16.07 -7.95
CA ARG A 91 3.19 -15.19 -7.72
C ARG A 91 2.80 -15.24 -6.23
N MET A 92 3.18 -14.21 -5.47
CA MET A 92 2.80 -14.12 -4.06
C MET A 92 1.39 -13.57 -4.07
N ASP A 93 0.41 -14.46 -4.18
CA ASP A 93 -1.02 -14.10 -4.21
C ASP A 93 -1.52 -13.68 -2.81
N ILE A 94 -0.64 -13.66 -1.80
CA ILE A 94 -0.94 -13.35 -0.40
C ILE A 94 -0.01 -12.23 0.07
N THR A 95 -0.60 -11.18 0.64
CA THR A 95 0.12 -10.12 1.37
C THR A 95 -0.30 -10.16 2.83
N VAL A 96 0.66 -10.33 3.74
CA VAL A 96 0.42 -10.33 5.19
C VAL A 96 0.42 -8.90 5.70
N PHE A 97 -0.56 -8.55 6.53
CA PHE A 97 -0.66 -7.24 7.15
C PHE A 97 0.47 -7.04 8.15
N LYS A 98 1.04 -5.83 8.19
CA LYS A 98 2.09 -5.46 9.14
C LYS A 98 1.45 -5.01 10.46
N PRO A 99 1.85 -5.56 11.62
CA PRO A 99 1.34 -5.11 12.90
C PRO A 99 1.71 -3.63 13.14
N PHE A 100 0.86 -2.92 13.86
CA PHE A 100 1.02 -1.52 14.22
C PHE A 100 0.87 -1.37 15.73
N VAL A 101 1.92 -0.84 16.37
CA VAL A 101 2.04 -0.85 17.84
C VAL A 101 1.23 0.26 18.52
N ASP A 102 0.90 1.33 17.81
CA ASP A 102 0.10 2.42 18.36
C ASP A 102 -1.40 2.07 18.27
N LEU A 103 -1.99 1.89 19.44
CA LEU A 103 -3.40 1.55 19.64
C LEU A 103 -4.21 2.76 20.14
N ASP A 104 -3.58 3.91 20.34
CA ASP A 104 -4.20 5.10 20.90
C ASP A 104 -4.74 6.03 19.80
N THR A 105 -4.03 6.13 18.67
CA THR A 105 -4.49 6.93 17.53
C THR A 105 -5.79 6.36 16.96
N GLN A 106 -6.81 7.19 16.85
CA GLN A 106 -8.10 6.80 16.26
C GLN A 106 -8.08 7.02 14.74
N PRO A 107 -8.59 6.07 13.94
CA PRO A 107 -8.72 6.26 12.50
C PRO A 107 -9.78 7.32 12.20
N VAL A 108 -9.56 8.10 11.14
CA VAL A 108 -10.57 9.05 10.65
C VAL A 108 -11.68 8.27 9.94
N LEU A 109 -12.89 8.34 10.48
CA LEU A 109 -14.09 7.80 9.84
C LEU A 109 -14.75 8.91 9.04
N PHE A 110 -14.70 8.79 7.72
CA PHE A 110 -15.45 9.69 6.84
C PHE A 110 -16.92 9.25 6.83
N ILE A 111 -17.76 10.02 7.51
CA ILE A 111 -19.21 9.87 7.53
C ILE A 111 -19.75 11.12 6.83
N PRO A 112 -20.17 11.04 5.56
CA PRO A 112 -20.63 12.20 4.82
C PRO A 112 -21.86 12.76 5.52
N ASP A 113 -21.81 14.05 5.84
CA ASP A 113 -22.92 14.77 6.40
C ASP A 113 -23.68 15.52 5.29
N VAL A 114 -25.01 15.39 5.26
CA VAL A 114 -25.91 16.05 4.31
C VAL A 114 -26.81 17.10 4.95
N HIS A 115 -26.53 17.54 6.19
CA HIS A 115 -27.40 18.46 6.94
C HIS A 115 -27.78 19.78 6.23
N PHE A 116 -27.08 20.22 5.16
CA PHE A 116 -27.38 21.48 4.46
C PHE A 116 -27.24 21.41 2.93
N ALA A 117 -27.61 20.31 2.27
CA ALA A 117 -27.55 20.22 0.81
C ALA A 117 -28.57 21.12 0.05
N SER A 118 -29.33 21.98 0.74
CA SER A 118 -30.41 22.80 0.17
C SER A 118 -30.44 24.27 0.62
N LEU A 119 -29.28 24.87 0.95
CA LEU A 119 -29.16 26.34 1.10
C LEU A 119 -28.45 26.94 -0.12
#